data_AF-A0A3P8SIZ0-F1
#
_entry.id   AF-A0A3P8SIZ0-F1
#
_cell.length_a   1.000
_cell.length_b   1.000
_cell.length_c   1.000
_cell.angle_alpha   90.00
_cell.angle_beta   90.00
_cell.angle_gamma   90.00
#
_symmetry.space_group_name_H-M   'P 1'
#
loop_
_entity.id
_entity.type
_entity.pdbx_description
1 polymer ?
#
loop_
_entity_poly.entity_id
_entity_poly.type
_entity_poly.pdbx_seq_one_letter_code
_entity_poly.pdbx_strand_id
1 'polypeptide(L)'
;QGESRMVRMQFDGRGRTEAIDECSSAVAKLMEYVPVHTCQGKAVGVEPEVVQGSLSIKRLTQQHFLGEAALTLPKMYHRSSLAQGDLESILRVCMLDPTFYAFVENMEGELKKLLEE
;
A
#
# COMPACT_ATOMS: atom_id res chain seq x y z
N GLN A 1 -9.75 -4.60 -27.41
CA GLN A 1 -8.97 -4.02 -26.31
C GLN A 1 -9.89 -3.94 -25.10
N GLY A 2 -9.55 -4.61 -24.01
CA GLY A 2 -10.33 -4.52 -22.76
C GLY A 2 -9.52 -3.74 -21.74
N GLU A 3 -9.99 -2.55 -21.37
CA GLU A 3 -9.47 -1.86 -20.19
C GLU A 3 -10.19 -2.41 -18.96
N SER A 4 -9.43 -2.94 -18.00
CA SER A 4 -9.95 -3.31 -16.68
C SER A 4 -9.64 -2.19 -15.70
N ARG A 5 -10.55 -1.95 -14.75
CA ARG A 5 -10.39 -0.95 -13.69
C ARG A 5 -10.79 -1.55 -12.36
N MET A 6 -10.05 -1.19 -11.31
CA MET A 6 -10.34 -1.61 -9.94
C MET A 6 -10.99 -0.46 -9.18
N VAL A 7 -11.99 -0.80 -8.35
CA VAL A 7 -12.65 0.14 -7.45
C VAL A 7 -12.67 -0.47 -6.05
N ARG A 8 -12.46 0.37 -5.03
CA ARG A 8 -12.61 0.01 -3.62
C ARG A 8 -13.74 0.83 -3.03
N MET A 9 -14.52 0.21 -2.15
CA MET A 9 -15.64 0.84 -1.47
C MET A 9 -15.54 0.54 0.02
N GLN A 10 -15.94 1.53 0.84
CA GLN A 10 -16.04 1.40 2.29
C GLN A 10 -17.49 1.67 2.68
N PHE A 11 -18.02 0.83 3.56
CA PHE A 11 -19.35 1.01 4.14
C PHE A 11 -19.27 1.96 5.32
N ASP A 12 -20.26 2.83 5.43
CA ASP A 12 -20.39 3.80 6.52
C ASP A 12 -21.39 3.30 7.57
N GLY A 13 -21.34 3.86 8.78
CA GLY A 13 -22.24 3.55 9.88
C GLY A 13 -21.94 4.41 11.09
N ARG A 14 -22.84 4.45 12.09
CA ARG A 14 -22.61 5.24 13.33
C ARG A 14 -21.45 4.70 14.17
N GLY A 15 -20.91 3.54 13.80
CA GLY A 15 -19.70 2.96 14.37
C GLY A 15 -19.23 1.77 13.56
N ARG A 16 -18.06 1.23 13.94
CA ARG A 16 -17.41 0.12 13.24
C ARG A 16 -18.29 -1.12 13.10
N THR A 17 -19.06 -1.47 14.13
CA THR A 17 -19.92 -2.66 14.12
C THR A 17 -21.04 -2.52 13.09
N GLU A 18 -21.73 -1.38 13.08
CA GLU A 18 -22.81 -1.11 12.11
C GLU A 18 -22.26 -1.10 10.67
N ALA A 19 -21.12 -0.46 10.44
CA ALA A 19 -20.48 -0.48 9.11
C ALA A 19 -20.08 -1.90 8.64
N ILE A 20 -19.70 -2.78 9.57
CA ILE A 20 -19.39 -4.20 9.27
C ILE A 20 -20.66 -4.98 8.95
N ASP A 21 -21.75 -4.74 9.68
CA ASP A 21 -23.03 -5.40 9.46
C ASP A 21 -23.61 -5.03 8.08
N GLU A 22 -23.55 -3.74 7.73
CA GLU A 22 -23.95 -3.25 6.40
C GLU A 22 -23.09 -3.85 5.28
N CYS A 23 -21.77 -3.93 5.48
CA CYS A 23 -20.86 -4.60 4.55
C CYS A 23 -21.21 -6.08 4.37
N SER A 24 -21.46 -6.79 5.48
CA SER A 24 -21.79 -8.22 5.47
C SER A 24 -23.12 -8.49 4.76
N SER A 25 -24.12 -7.64 4.99
CA SER A 25 -25.42 -7.68 4.30
C SER A 25 -25.27 -7.47 2.78
N ALA A 26 -24.47 -6.48 2.38
CA ALA A 26 -24.21 -6.22 0.96
C ALA A 26 -23.47 -7.38 0.28
N VAL A 27 -22.49 -7.99 0.95
CA VAL A 27 -21.78 -9.17 0.46
C VAL A 27 -22.74 -10.35 0.27
N ALA A 28 -23.61 -10.62 1.25
CA ALA A 28 -24.60 -11.69 1.15
C ALA A 28 -25.52 -11.52 -0.07
N LYS A 29 -25.93 -10.28 -0.36
CA LYS A 29 -26.74 -9.96 -1.55
C LYS A 29 -25.96 -10.09 -2.85
N LEU A 30 -24.70 -9.67 -2.88
CA LEU A 30 -23.85 -9.79 -4.08
C LEU A 30 -23.57 -11.25 -4.45
N MET A 31 -23.45 -12.14 -3.46
CA MET A 31 -23.24 -13.58 -3.66
C MET A 31 -24.37 -14.26 -4.45
N GLU A 32 -25.56 -13.67 -4.52
CA GLU A 32 -26.65 -14.16 -5.36
C GLU A 32 -26.35 -14.02 -6.87
N TYR A 33 -25.50 -13.04 -7.26
CA TYR A 33 -25.24 -12.69 -8.65
C TYR A 33 -23.83 -13.03 -9.11
N VAL A 34 -22.84 -12.93 -8.22
CA VAL A 34 -21.43 -13.12 -8.53
C VAL A 34 -20.71 -13.80 -7.37
N PRO A 35 -19.76 -14.72 -7.61
CA PRO A 35 -18.94 -15.27 -6.55
C PRO A 35 -18.14 -14.15 -5.87
N VAL A 36 -18.38 -13.96 -4.57
CA VAL A 36 -17.62 -13.02 -3.73
C VAL A 36 -16.74 -13.83 -2.77
N HIS A 37 -15.47 -13.47 -2.67
CA HIS A 37 -14.53 -14.09 -1.73
C HIS A 37 -14.44 -13.27 -0.44
N THR A 38 -14.73 -13.88 0.70
CA THR A 38 -14.60 -13.26 2.03
C THR A 38 -13.47 -13.88 2.83
N CYS A 39 -12.64 -13.06 3.50
CA CYS A 39 -11.64 -13.52 4.46
C CYS A 39 -12.31 -13.66 5.83
N GLN A 40 -12.72 -14.85 6.26
CA GLN A 40 -13.20 -15.05 7.63
C GLN A 40 -12.01 -15.16 8.59
N GLY A 41 -11.83 -14.17 9.47
CA GLY A 41 -10.81 -14.18 10.53
C GLY A 41 -11.39 -13.67 11.85
N LYS A 42 -11.52 -14.54 12.85
CA LYS A 42 -11.86 -14.19 14.24
C LYS A 42 -10.82 -13.20 14.80
N ALA A 43 -11.28 -12.10 15.38
CA ALA A 43 -10.44 -11.24 16.19
C ALA A 43 -10.30 -11.83 17.60
N VAL A 44 -9.24 -12.61 17.83
CA VAL A 44 -8.68 -12.83 19.17
C VAL A 44 -7.43 -11.97 19.24
N GLY A 45 -7.38 -11.05 20.21
CA GLY A 45 -6.18 -10.29 20.49
C GLY A 45 -5.16 -11.19 21.18
N VAL A 46 -4.02 -11.41 20.52
CA VAL A 46 -2.63 -11.41 21.04
C VAL A 46 -1.77 -12.09 19.96
N GLU A 47 -0.73 -11.37 19.54
CA GLU A 47 0.16 -11.61 18.40
C GLU A 47 -0.54 -11.53 17.01
N PRO A 48 0.09 -10.91 15.99
CA PRO A 48 -0.48 -10.91 14.64
C PRO A 48 -0.39 -12.34 14.09
N GLU A 49 -1.39 -13.14 14.47
CA GLU A 49 -1.70 -14.42 13.88
C GLU A 49 -1.95 -14.14 12.39
N VAL A 50 -0.97 -14.56 11.59
CA VAL A 50 -0.93 -14.53 10.13
C VAL A 50 -2.28 -15.03 9.64
N VAL A 51 -3.18 -14.12 9.26
CA VAL A 51 -4.37 -14.45 8.46
C VAL A 51 -3.87 -15.36 7.35
N GLN A 52 -4.53 -16.47 7.08
CA GLN A 52 -4.08 -17.41 6.07
C GLN A 52 -4.07 -16.70 4.69
N GLY A 53 -2.90 -16.17 4.30
CA GLY A 53 -2.69 -15.25 3.17
C GLY A 53 -2.03 -13.90 3.53
N SER A 54 -2.11 -13.42 4.78
CA SER A 54 -1.41 -12.25 5.31
C SER A 54 -0.06 -12.65 5.91
N LEU A 55 0.95 -12.72 5.06
CA LEU A 55 2.33 -12.82 5.51
C LEU A 55 2.81 -11.42 5.96
N SER A 56 3.55 -11.34 7.07
CA SER A 56 4.20 -10.08 7.47
C SER A 56 5.13 -9.64 6.34
N ILE A 57 5.33 -8.31 6.17
CA ILE A 57 6.25 -7.79 5.15
C ILE A 57 7.62 -8.49 5.28
N LYS A 58 8.09 -8.69 6.52
CA LYS A 58 9.32 -9.44 6.82
C LYS A 58 9.32 -10.88 6.27
N ARG A 59 8.22 -11.63 6.49
CA ARG A 59 8.09 -13.02 5.98
C ARG A 59 7.94 -13.07 4.46
N LEU A 60 7.20 -12.13 3.86
CA LEU A 60 7.10 -12.01 2.40
C LEU A 60 8.46 -11.75 1.76
N THR A 61 9.21 -10.80 2.32
CA THR A 61 10.55 -10.48 1.83
C THR A 61 11.48 -11.68 1.92
N GLN A 62 11.48 -12.41 3.03
CA GLN A 62 12.36 -13.57 3.23
C GLN A 62 11.97 -14.78 2.36
N GLN A 63 10.68 -15.13 2.29
CA GLN A 63 10.23 -16.36 1.60
C GLN A 63 10.11 -16.21 0.09
N HIS A 64 9.71 -15.03 -0.41
CA HIS A 64 9.31 -14.87 -1.81
C HIS A 64 10.23 -13.99 -2.65
N PHE A 65 10.98 -13.06 -2.03
CA PHE A 65 11.67 -12.02 -2.80
C PHE A 65 13.19 -11.98 -2.59
N LEU A 66 13.70 -12.26 -1.39
CA LEU A 66 15.12 -12.04 -1.06
C LEU A 66 15.92 -13.32 -0.77
N GLY A 67 15.27 -14.41 -0.36
CA GLY A 67 16.00 -15.54 0.23
C GLY A 67 16.84 -15.10 1.44
N GLU A 68 17.91 -15.82 1.76
CA GLU A 68 18.91 -15.44 2.78
C GLU A 68 19.92 -14.37 2.31
N ALA A 69 19.77 -13.84 1.09
CA ALA A 69 20.74 -12.93 0.50
C ALA A 69 20.50 -11.46 0.88
N ALA A 70 21.60 -10.70 0.99
CA ALA A 70 21.62 -9.30 1.41
C ALA A 70 20.65 -8.41 0.63
N LEU A 71 20.05 -7.44 1.35
CA LEU A 71 19.03 -6.48 0.90
C LEU A 71 19.52 -5.57 -0.25
N THR A 72 19.68 -6.11 -1.44
CA THR A 72 19.96 -5.30 -2.63
C THR A 72 18.63 -4.94 -3.29
N LEU A 73 18.37 -3.64 -3.43
CA LEU A 73 17.16 -3.14 -4.07
C LEU A 73 17.06 -3.73 -5.50
N PRO A 74 15.89 -4.27 -5.89
CA PRO A 74 15.66 -4.75 -7.25
C PRO A 74 16.07 -3.70 -8.29
N LYS A 75 16.81 -4.11 -9.34
CA LYS A 75 17.29 -3.18 -10.39
C LYS A 75 16.18 -2.42 -11.12
N MET A 76 14.90 -2.75 -10.90
CA MET A 76 13.76 -1.95 -11.37
C MET A 76 13.71 -0.55 -10.75
N TYR A 77 14.16 -0.36 -9.50
CA TYR A 77 14.23 0.97 -8.87
C TYR A 77 15.26 1.90 -9.54
N HIS A 78 16.17 1.35 -10.35
CA HIS A 78 17.14 2.15 -11.11
C HIS A 78 16.57 2.68 -12.43
N ARG A 79 15.38 2.25 -12.85
CA ARG A 79 14.78 2.69 -14.11
C ARG A 79 13.71 3.74 -13.84
N SER A 80 14.13 4.99 -13.70
CA SER A 80 13.23 6.13 -13.87
C SER A 80 12.81 6.20 -15.33
N SER A 81 11.55 5.90 -15.66
CA SER A 81 11.01 5.97 -17.03
C SER A 81 10.60 7.38 -17.44
N LEU A 82 10.90 8.40 -16.64
CA LEU A 82 10.57 9.78 -16.95
C LEU A 82 11.43 10.22 -18.14
N ALA A 83 10.79 10.69 -19.20
CA ALA A 83 11.52 11.33 -20.27
C ALA A 83 12.20 12.61 -19.73
N GLN A 84 13.29 13.04 -20.37
CA GLN A 84 14.14 14.14 -19.88
C GLN A 84 13.41 15.48 -19.66
N GLY A 85 12.15 15.65 -20.11
CA GLY A 85 11.31 16.83 -19.83
C GLY A 85 10.14 16.62 -18.84
N ASP A 86 9.80 15.37 -18.50
CA ASP A 86 8.65 15.08 -17.63
C ASP A 86 8.96 15.45 -16.18
N LEU A 87 10.19 15.17 -15.75
CA LEU A 87 10.66 15.51 -14.41
C LEU A 87 10.73 17.03 -14.22
N GLU A 88 11.09 17.78 -15.26
CA GLU A 88 11.17 19.24 -15.21
C GLU A 88 9.82 19.87 -14.87
N SER A 89 8.74 19.38 -15.49
CA SER A 89 7.38 19.85 -15.22
C SER A 89 6.97 19.59 -13.77
N ILE A 90 7.34 18.43 -13.22
CA ILE A 90 7.07 18.07 -11.83
C ILE A 90 7.85 18.98 -10.89
N LEU A 91 9.15 19.19 -11.13
CA LEU A 91 9.99 20.06 -10.30
C LEU A 91 9.50 21.51 -10.30
N ARG A 92 9.04 22.02 -11.46
CA ARG A 92 8.45 23.35 -11.54
C ARG A 92 7.21 23.48 -10.67
N VAL A 93 6.32 22.48 -10.67
CA VAL A 93 5.14 22.47 -9.81
C VAL A 93 5.54 22.45 -8.33
N CYS A 94 6.54 21.65 -7.95
CA CYS A 94 7.06 21.62 -6.59
C CYS A 94 7.62 22.97 -6.14
N MET A 95 8.34 23.69 -7.00
CA MET A 95 8.88 25.02 -6.67
C MET A 95 7.82 26.13 -6.53
N LEU A 96 6.57 25.88 -6.95
CA LEU A 96 5.46 26.81 -6.71
C LEU A 96 4.91 26.71 -5.28
N ASP A 97 5.22 25.64 -4.54
CA ASP A 97 4.80 25.46 -3.16
C ASP A 97 5.87 26.04 -2.20
N PRO A 98 5.54 27.08 -1.41
CA PRO A 98 6.47 27.67 -0.44
C PRO A 98 6.98 26.70 0.63
N THR A 99 6.26 25.60 0.88
CA THR A 99 6.63 24.59 1.89
C THR A 99 7.58 23.52 1.35
N PHE A 100 7.75 23.45 0.03
CA PHE A 100 8.52 22.38 -0.61
C PHE A 100 9.98 22.34 -0.14
N TYR A 101 10.62 23.50 0.03
CA TYR A 101 12.02 23.57 0.48
C TYR A 101 12.21 22.99 1.87
N ALA A 102 11.35 23.36 2.84
CA ALA A 102 11.41 22.81 4.19
C ALA A 102 11.12 21.29 4.22
N PHE A 103 10.23 20.82 3.34
CA PHE A 103 9.98 19.40 3.17
C PHE A 103 11.22 18.66 2.63
N VAL A 104 11.91 19.21 1.63
CA VAL A 104 13.15 18.64 1.08
C VAL A 104 14.25 18.58 2.14
N GLU A 105 14.44 19.65 2.91
CA GLU A 105 15.41 19.67 4.02
C GLU A 105 15.13 18.57 5.06
N ASN A 106 13.86 18.39 5.44
CA ASN A 106 13.47 17.31 6.36
C ASN A 106 13.75 15.93 5.76
N MET A 107 13.43 15.73 4.48
CA MET A 107 13.68 14.49 3.76
C MET A 107 15.17 14.16 3.67
N GLU A 108 16.02 15.14 3.38
CA GLU A 108 17.47 14.98 3.39
C GLU A 108 17.98 14.62 4.79
N GLY A 109 17.42 15.22 5.83
CA GLY A 109 17.72 14.89 7.22
C GLY A 109 17.39 13.43 7.58
N GLU A 110 16.21 12.94 7.21
CA GLU A 110 15.83 11.54 7.42
C GLU A 110 16.69 10.57 6.60
N LEU A 111 17.02 10.91 5.35
CA LEU A 111 17.87 10.07 4.52
C LEU A 111 19.29 9.95 5.08
N LYS A 112 19.81 11.05 5.64
CA LYS A 112 21.12 11.05 6.29
C LYS A 112 21.16 10.11 7.51
N LYS A 113 20.09 10.07 8.31
CA LYS A 113 19.99 9.14 9.45
C LYS A 113 20.11 7.68 8.99
N LEU A 114 19.46 7.33 7.88
CA LEU A 114 19.52 5.97 7.32
C LEU A 114 20.90 5.58 6.77
N LEU A 115 21.74 6.55 6.41
CA LEU A 115 23.09 6.29 5.91
C LEU A 115 24.13 6.18 7.05
N GLU A 116 23.77 6.64 8.25
CA GLU A 116 24.60 6.60 9.46
C GLU A 116 24.25 5.41 10.38
N GLU A 117 23.23 4.60 10.04
CA GLU A 117 22.89 3.30 10.65
C GLU A 117 23.60 2.11 9.97
#